data_AF-A0A5B1RE05-F1
#
_entry.id   AF-A0A5B1RE05-F1
#
_cell.length_a   1.000
_cell.length_b   1.000
_cell.length_c   1.000
_cell.angle_alpha   90.00
_cell.angle_beta   90.00
_cell.angle_gamma   90.00
#
_symmetry.space_group_name_H-M   'P 1'
#
loop_
_entity.id
_entity.type
_entity.pdbx_description
1 polymer ?
#
loop_
_entity_poly.entity_id
_entity_poly.type
_entity_poly.pdbx_seq_one_letter_code
_entity_poly.pdbx_strand_id
1 'polypeptide(L)'
;MTLEGSAASSEPGSEAPEADTTEGLRELEEAAVATEWHSRPVTSLPNSFTDVVDDQGKPIKKARALAQRFKYTTSASSTDRLRRIQQEQRYISSSSLTSLGASATFTDVSGPTITVSNPIASLVSCDDKIFLCLGELIGIKLNSKPVDEVPVSILSEPIVQVSYQLFSLRPTSTAEDPSQKHDWRSSHLLPVSCTVPGRYVQPVDPALASHLKTQPFFLFDSSALIAMTASLQERLLLGGAQSLPTVKVRPDFPYREAAGKACFMLAGRQAMRDLVDHSCPNCIPEVKFDSSKGQRILAHVGSHILHDPSVDRDLEPCGLCLRPAPICQVFLTKDKGSKGNLRVDMTKSSCPNRVKFSYGTAAKSTSSSPCSNVPIHCPLCPTGAAAVWRYNGRAHFTRHHPSVALDTYKDLWTVSRFEAREMAMVWKNRHRQPESRKKPAETLSISDAHSSNLASRSVALLIYPLHVGSNHVV
;
A
#
# COMPACT_ATOMS: atom_id res chain seq x y z
N MET A 1 -58.97 42.23 -10.94
CA MET A 1 -58.11 42.73 -9.84
C MET A 1 -56.84 41.92 -9.86
N THR A 2 -55.81 42.50 -10.47
CA THR A 2 -54.44 42.03 -10.55
C THR A 2 -53.77 42.17 -9.18
N LEU A 3 -53.11 41.11 -8.72
CA LEU A 3 -52.14 41.19 -7.63
C LEU A 3 -50.84 40.55 -8.12
N GLU A 4 -49.89 41.42 -8.43
CA GLU A 4 -48.50 41.12 -8.74
C GLU A 4 -47.77 40.73 -7.46
N GLY A 5 -47.14 39.55 -7.47
CA GLY A 5 -46.24 39.09 -6.41
C GLY A 5 -44.79 39.24 -6.88
N SER A 6 -44.11 40.23 -6.30
CA SER A 6 -42.72 40.62 -6.54
C SER A 6 -41.72 39.48 -6.27
N ALA A 7 -40.87 39.17 -7.24
CA ALA A 7 -39.77 38.22 -7.11
C ALA A 7 -38.50 38.97 -6.68
N ALA A 8 -37.97 38.63 -5.50
CA ALA A 8 -36.71 39.13 -5.00
C ALA A 8 -35.54 38.42 -5.71
N SER A 9 -34.79 39.19 -6.49
CA SER A 9 -33.50 38.83 -7.08
C SER A 9 -32.41 38.85 -6.00
N SER A 10 -31.87 37.68 -5.68
CA SER A 10 -30.65 37.53 -4.86
C SER A 10 -29.41 37.63 -5.73
N GLU A 11 -28.58 38.65 -5.49
CA GLU A 11 -27.27 38.82 -6.12
C GLU A 11 -26.29 37.70 -5.70
N PRO A 12 -25.37 37.26 -6.59
CA PRO A 12 -24.30 36.36 -6.22
C PRO A 12 -23.20 37.13 -5.48
N GLY A 13 -22.89 36.71 -4.25
CA GLY A 13 -21.78 37.24 -3.47
C GLY A 13 -20.45 36.98 -4.18
N SER A 14 -19.67 38.04 -4.38
CA SER A 14 -18.30 37.97 -4.88
C SER A 14 -17.39 37.35 -3.82
N GLU A 15 -16.91 36.14 -4.07
CA GLU A 15 -15.81 35.55 -3.30
C GLU A 15 -14.52 36.33 -3.57
N ALA A 16 -13.85 36.76 -2.49
CA ALA A 16 -12.55 37.39 -2.55
C ALA A 16 -11.47 36.39 -2.99
N PRO A 17 -10.47 36.79 -3.79
CA PRO A 17 -9.42 35.88 -4.23
C PRO A 17 -8.54 35.45 -3.05
N GLU A 18 -8.47 34.14 -2.80
CA GLU A 18 -7.50 33.55 -1.88
C GLU A 18 -6.08 33.80 -2.41
N ALA A 19 -5.27 34.51 -1.63
CA ALA A 19 -3.89 34.83 -1.96
C ALA A 19 -3.01 33.57 -1.92
N ASP A 20 -2.33 33.31 -3.04
CA ASP A 20 -1.41 32.20 -3.25
C ASP A 20 -0.13 32.36 -2.42
N THR A 21 -0.05 31.63 -1.30
CA THR A 21 1.08 31.62 -0.35
C THR A 21 2.40 31.06 -0.91
N THR A 22 2.47 30.69 -2.20
CA THR A 22 3.71 30.21 -2.81
C THR A 22 4.52 31.27 -3.56
N GLU A 23 3.91 32.43 -3.88
CA GLU A 23 4.55 33.54 -4.60
C GLU A 23 5.64 34.24 -3.77
N GLY A 24 5.50 34.24 -2.44
CA GLY A 24 6.47 34.85 -1.52
C GLY A 24 7.84 34.17 -1.48
N LEU A 25 7.98 32.91 -1.91
CA LEU A 25 9.26 32.18 -1.89
C LEU A 25 10.24 32.69 -2.96
N ARG A 26 9.73 33.03 -4.15
CA ARG A 26 10.56 33.53 -5.25
C ARG A 26 10.89 35.01 -5.07
N GLU A 27 9.94 35.79 -4.58
CA GLU A 27 10.19 37.19 -4.21
C GLU A 27 11.14 37.31 -3.01
N LEU A 28 11.12 36.40 -2.04
CA LEU A 28 12.10 36.38 -0.93
C LEU A 28 13.51 35.98 -1.39
N GLU A 29 13.65 35.01 -2.31
CA GLU A 29 14.96 34.65 -2.86
C GLU A 29 15.49 35.71 -3.85
N GLU A 30 14.65 36.24 -4.74
CA GLU A 30 15.03 37.32 -5.66
C GLU A 30 15.30 38.64 -4.91
N ALA A 31 14.54 38.97 -3.86
CA ALA A 31 14.82 40.14 -3.02
C ALA A 31 16.06 39.94 -2.15
N ALA A 32 16.34 38.73 -1.64
CA ALA A 32 17.57 38.44 -0.90
C ALA A 32 18.82 38.52 -1.79
N VAL A 33 18.73 38.03 -3.03
CA VAL A 33 19.84 38.11 -4.00
C VAL A 33 20.01 39.52 -4.58
N ALA A 34 18.92 40.26 -4.80
CA ALA A 34 18.97 41.64 -5.32
C ALA A 34 19.42 42.66 -4.27
N THR A 35 19.10 42.47 -2.99
CA THR A 35 19.61 43.33 -1.91
C THR A 35 21.08 43.05 -1.59
N GLU A 36 21.62 41.88 -1.94
CA GLU A 36 23.00 41.51 -1.63
C GLU A 36 24.03 41.99 -2.69
N TRP A 37 23.61 42.26 -3.94
CA TRP A 37 24.56 42.55 -5.01
C TRP A 37 24.71 44.03 -5.40
N HIS A 38 23.70 44.90 -5.22
CA HIS A 38 23.74 46.23 -5.88
C HIS A 38 23.74 47.47 -5.00
N SER A 39 23.82 47.38 -3.67
CA SER A 39 24.03 48.58 -2.84
C SER A 39 24.46 48.23 -1.42
N ARG A 40 25.77 48.23 -1.12
CA ARG A 40 26.31 48.93 0.07
C ARG A 40 27.84 48.88 0.18
N PRO A 41 28.45 49.97 0.70
CA PRO A 41 29.85 49.99 1.09
C PRO A 41 30.09 49.10 2.31
N VAL A 42 31.27 48.49 2.33
CA VAL A 42 31.82 47.66 3.40
C VAL A 42 31.89 48.49 4.69
N THR A 43 30.90 48.40 5.58
CA THR A 43 31.04 48.64 7.04
C THR A 43 29.71 48.34 7.76
N SER A 44 29.77 47.44 8.75
CA SER A 44 28.70 46.96 9.67
C SER A 44 27.79 45.82 9.16
N LEU A 45 28.08 44.62 9.68
CA LEU A 45 27.25 43.40 9.57
C LEU A 45 26.06 43.47 10.55
N PRO A 46 24.82 43.17 10.12
CA PRO A 46 23.70 42.97 11.03
C PRO A 46 23.76 41.58 11.67
N ASN A 47 24.08 41.56 12.97
CA ASN A 47 24.10 40.37 13.81
C ASN A 47 22.68 39.98 14.29
N SER A 48 21.83 39.39 13.43
CA SER A 48 20.89 38.32 13.84
C SER A 48 19.91 37.98 12.73
N PHE A 49 19.84 36.71 12.35
CA PHE A 49 18.72 36.17 11.58
C PHE A 49 17.55 35.86 12.51
N THR A 50 16.32 36.19 12.11
CA THR A 50 15.10 35.85 12.86
C THR A 50 14.78 34.35 12.77
N ASP A 51 14.61 33.68 13.90
CA ASP A 51 14.32 32.22 13.99
C ASP A 51 12.83 31.89 13.78
N VAL A 52 12.05 32.82 13.23
CA VAL A 52 10.60 32.70 13.07
C VAL A 52 10.24 32.91 11.61
N VAL A 53 9.44 32.01 11.07
CA VAL A 53 8.87 32.08 9.71
C VAL A 53 7.35 32.07 9.83
N ASP A 54 6.69 32.78 8.94
CA ASP A 54 5.23 32.76 8.87
C ASP A 54 4.76 31.51 8.10
N ASP A 55 3.87 30.73 8.70
CA ASP A 55 3.18 29.60 8.07
C ASP A 55 1.67 29.79 8.26
N GLN A 56 0.99 30.18 7.18
CA GLN A 56 -0.45 30.48 7.16
C GLN A 56 -0.89 31.61 8.11
N GLY A 57 -0.13 32.71 8.16
CA GLY A 57 -0.42 33.87 9.02
C GLY A 57 -0.10 33.63 10.50
N LYS A 58 0.65 32.56 10.82
CA LYS A 58 1.10 32.25 12.17
C LYS A 58 2.63 32.20 12.22
N PRO A 59 3.25 33.01 13.10
CA PRO A 59 4.69 32.94 13.32
C PRO A 59 5.05 31.61 13.99
N ILE A 60 5.76 30.74 13.25
CA ILE A 60 6.29 29.47 13.76
C ILE A 60 7.81 29.48 13.75
N LYS A 61 8.43 28.81 14.72
CA LYS A 61 9.89 28.67 14.73
C LYS A 61 10.36 27.93 13.47
N LYS A 62 11.44 28.41 12.84
CA LYS A 62 12.00 27.85 11.60
C LYS A 62 12.28 26.34 11.71
N ALA A 63 12.84 25.90 12.83
CA ALA A 63 13.08 24.48 13.09
C ALA A 63 11.78 23.64 13.11
N ARG A 64 10.68 24.20 13.61
CA ARG A 64 9.36 23.53 13.63
C ARG A 64 8.73 23.48 12.25
N ALA A 65 8.83 24.57 11.48
CA ALA A 65 8.41 24.63 10.08
C ALA A 65 9.12 23.56 9.23
N LEU A 66 10.45 23.49 9.36
CA LEU A 66 11.26 22.46 8.70
C LEU A 66 10.88 21.06 9.16
N ALA A 67 10.74 20.82 10.47
CA ALA A 67 10.37 19.50 10.98
C ALA A 67 8.98 19.04 10.50
N GLN A 68 8.01 19.95 10.37
CA GLN A 68 6.69 19.61 9.83
C GLN A 68 6.74 19.33 8.33
N ARG A 69 7.51 20.11 7.57
CA ARG A 69 7.65 19.98 6.12
C ARG A 69 8.47 18.75 5.71
N PHE A 70 9.50 18.41 6.48
CA PHE A 70 10.37 17.25 6.26
C PHE A 70 9.98 16.01 7.09
N LYS A 71 8.81 16.03 7.76
CA LYS A 71 8.35 14.96 8.66
C LYS A 71 8.31 13.57 7.98
N TYR A 72 8.11 13.54 6.67
CA TYR A 72 7.94 12.31 5.89
C TYR A 72 9.14 11.99 4.97
N THR A 73 10.04 12.95 4.77
CA THR A 73 11.34 12.77 4.12
C THR A 73 12.38 12.40 5.17
N THR A 74 12.35 11.15 5.63
CA THR A 74 13.45 10.59 6.43
C THR A 74 14.47 9.93 5.49
N SER A 75 15.00 10.68 4.54
CA SER A 75 16.24 10.25 3.89
C SER A 75 17.39 10.73 4.78
N ALA A 76 18.37 9.87 5.04
CA ALA A 76 19.60 10.24 5.73
C ALA A 76 20.47 11.26 4.93
N SER A 77 19.93 11.81 3.84
CA SER A 77 20.58 12.78 2.96
C SER A 77 20.45 14.24 3.42
N SER A 78 19.63 14.56 4.42
CA SER A 78 19.49 15.95 4.90
C SER A 78 20.77 16.50 5.54
N THR A 79 21.57 15.67 6.22
CA THR A 79 22.89 16.05 6.75
C THR A 79 23.98 16.08 5.66
N ASP A 80 23.69 15.54 4.49
CA ASP A 80 24.65 15.41 3.37
C ASP A 80 24.74 16.68 2.50
N ARG A 81 23.76 17.59 2.59
CA ARG A 81 23.82 18.90 1.89
C ARG A 81 24.91 19.82 2.45
N LEU A 82 25.12 19.84 3.76
CA LEU A 82 26.21 20.60 4.40
C LEU A 82 27.59 20.02 4.05
N ARG A 83 27.71 18.69 3.97
CA ARG A 83 28.96 18.02 3.55
C ARG A 83 29.33 18.28 2.09
N ARG A 84 28.35 18.41 1.19
CA ARG A 84 28.59 18.80 -0.21
C ARG A 84 29.08 20.23 -0.37
N ILE A 85 28.53 21.16 0.43
CA ILE A 85 29.01 22.56 0.46
C ILE A 85 30.45 22.63 1.00
N GLN A 86 30.82 21.73 1.91
CA GLN A 86 32.17 21.63 2.47
C GLN A 86 33.17 20.83 1.61
N GLN A 87 32.77 20.35 0.42
CA GLN A 87 33.57 19.48 -0.45
C GLN A 87 34.19 18.26 0.26
N GLU A 88 33.59 17.78 1.35
CA GLU A 88 34.04 16.56 1.99
C GLU A 88 33.66 15.38 1.10
N GLN A 89 34.67 14.74 0.48
CA GLN A 89 34.47 13.54 -0.32
C GLN A 89 33.78 12.47 0.54
N ARG A 90 32.59 12.04 0.10
CA ARG A 90 31.86 10.89 0.65
C ARG A 90 32.77 9.67 0.60
N TYR A 91 33.31 9.28 1.74
CA TYR A 91 34.03 8.01 1.94
C TYR A 91 35.22 7.79 1.00
N ILE A 92 36.44 8.02 1.51
CA ILE A 92 37.52 7.07 1.18
C ILE A 92 37.05 5.74 1.77
N SER A 93 36.53 4.85 0.93
CA SER A 93 36.37 3.45 1.30
C SER A 93 37.75 2.90 1.58
N SER A 94 38.17 2.90 2.84
CA SER A 94 39.28 2.06 3.28
C SER A 94 38.80 0.61 3.18
N SER A 95 38.93 0.04 1.99
CA SER A 95 38.64 -1.35 1.71
C SER A 95 39.70 -2.23 2.36
N SER A 96 39.46 -2.63 3.61
CA SER A 96 39.96 -3.89 4.16
C SER A 96 38.78 -4.82 4.38
N LEU A 97 38.25 -5.37 3.28
CA LEU A 97 37.26 -6.44 3.29
C LEU A 97 37.72 -7.56 2.36
N THR A 98 38.44 -8.50 2.96
CA THR A 98 38.59 -9.87 2.48
C THR A 98 37.27 -10.62 2.67
N SER A 99 36.84 -11.30 1.59
CA SER A 99 35.96 -12.47 1.54
C SER A 99 34.56 -12.38 2.18
N LEU A 100 33.54 -12.17 1.34
CA LEU A 100 32.62 -13.24 0.90
C LEU A 100 31.52 -12.66 -0.03
N GLY A 101 31.63 -12.99 -1.32
CA GLY A 101 30.50 -13.33 -2.20
C GLY A 101 29.59 -12.21 -2.73
N ALA A 102 29.81 -11.85 -4.00
CA ALA A 102 28.85 -11.23 -4.93
C ALA A 102 28.44 -9.76 -4.65
N SER A 103 29.39 -8.84 -4.82
CA SER A 103 29.05 -7.48 -5.26
C SER A 103 28.82 -7.52 -6.77
N ALA A 104 27.60 -7.85 -7.19
CA ALA A 104 27.19 -7.67 -8.58
C ALA A 104 27.12 -6.15 -8.85
N THR A 105 28.22 -5.60 -9.34
CA THR A 105 28.24 -4.24 -9.90
C THR A 105 27.37 -4.26 -11.15
N PHE A 106 26.19 -3.65 -11.09
CA PHE A 106 25.21 -3.53 -12.19
C PHE A 106 25.70 -2.64 -13.36
N THR A 107 27.00 -2.49 -13.56
CA THR A 107 27.60 -1.45 -14.40
C THR A 107 27.39 -1.61 -15.90
N ASP A 108 26.69 -2.66 -16.36
CA ASP A 108 26.51 -2.93 -17.80
C ASP A 108 25.05 -3.16 -18.23
N VAL A 109 24.08 -2.92 -17.34
CA VAL A 109 22.66 -3.00 -17.74
C VAL A 109 22.25 -1.68 -18.40
N SER A 110 22.52 -1.56 -19.69
CA SER A 110 22.00 -0.47 -20.52
C SER A 110 20.47 -0.58 -20.59
N GLY A 111 19.77 0.30 -19.89
CA GLY A 111 18.30 0.32 -19.86
C GLY A 111 17.75 1.50 -19.08
N PRO A 112 16.43 1.77 -19.20
CA PRO A 112 15.79 2.84 -18.44
C PRO A 112 15.92 2.55 -16.94
N THR A 113 16.31 3.56 -16.18
CA THR A 113 16.35 3.54 -14.72
C THR A 113 15.21 4.37 -14.15
N ILE A 114 14.81 4.05 -12.93
CA ILE A 114 13.94 4.89 -12.12
C ILE A 114 14.76 5.44 -10.95
N THR A 115 14.69 6.73 -10.75
CA THR A 115 15.40 7.48 -9.69
C THR A 115 14.41 8.10 -8.72
N VAL A 116 14.86 8.36 -7.48
CA VAL A 116 14.08 9.14 -6.51
C VAL A 116 13.68 10.49 -7.13
N SER A 117 12.46 10.93 -6.87
CA SER A 117 11.75 12.09 -7.45
C SER A 117 11.11 11.84 -8.83
N ASN A 118 11.28 10.67 -9.45
CA ASN A 118 10.51 10.37 -10.66
C ASN A 118 9.01 10.18 -10.36
N PRO A 119 8.12 10.63 -11.25
CA PRO A 119 6.69 10.32 -11.15
C PRO A 119 6.44 8.85 -11.48
N ILE A 120 5.54 8.25 -10.69
CA ILE A 120 5.15 6.84 -10.82
C ILE A 120 3.66 6.68 -10.71
N ALA A 121 3.16 5.56 -11.22
CA ALA A 121 1.82 5.08 -11.02
C ALA A 121 1.81 3.77 -10.24
N SER A 122 0.76 3.58 -9.45
CA SER A 122 0.50 2.36 -8.71
C SER A 122 -1.00 2.19 -8.46
N LEU A 123 -1.37 1.13 -7.74
CA LEU A 123 -2.73 0.87 -7.33
C LEU A 123 -2.83 0.92 -5.81
N VAL A 124 -3.94 1.44 -5.29
CA VAL A 124 -4.23 1.47 -3.85
C VAL A 124 -5.67 1.04 -3.59
N SER A 125 -5.90 0.46 -2.41
CA SER A 125 -7.25 0.14 -1.94
C SER A 125 -7.85 1.35 -1.21
N CYS A 126 -9.05 1.76 -1.58
CA CYS A 126 -9.81 2.85 -0.97
C CYS A 126 -11.29 2.47 -0.94
N ASP A 127 -11.89 2.40 0.26
CA ASP A 127 -13.29 2.01 0.47
C ASP A 127 -13.67 0.69 -0.27
N ASP A 128 -12.86 -0.36 -0.02
CA ASP A 128 -12.98 -1.71 -0.60
C ASP A 128 -12.96 -1.75 -2.14
N LYS A 129 -12.46 -0.69 -2.78
CA LYS A 129 -12.25 -0.60 -4.24
C LYS A 129 -10.79 -0.30 -4.52
N ILE A 130 -10.31 -0.69 -5.70
CA ILE A 130 -8.94 -0.40 -6.12
C ILE A 130 -8.96 0.79 -7.08
N PHE A 131 -8.10 1.76 -6.84
CA PHE A 131 -7.94 2.95 -7.67
C PHE A 131 -6.49 3.11 -8.11
N LEU A 132 -6.32 3.68 -9.30
CA LEU A 132 -5.03 4.24 -9.71
C LEU A 132 -4.65 5.37 -8.75
N CYS A 133 -3.38 5.39 -8.37
CA CYS A 133 -2.76 6.56 -7.77
C CYS A 133 -1.50 6.95 -8.56
N LEU A 134 -1.25 8.24 -8.65
CA LEU A 134 0.02 8.78 -9.11
C LEU A 134 0.79 9.31 -7.91
N GLY A 135 2.11 9.26 -7.96
CA GLY A 135 2.93 9.78 -6.88
C GLY A 135 4.36 10.09 -7.30
N GLU A 136 5.06 10.81 -6.43
CA GLU A 136 6.48 11.06 -6.54
C GLU A 136 7.24 10.01 -5.75
N LEU A 137 8.27 9.44 -6.37
CA LEU A 137 9.12 8.47 -5.71
C LEU A 137 9.95 9.13 -4.60
N ILE A 138 9.81 8.69 -3.36
CA ILE A 138 10.56 9.26 -2.21
C ILE A 138 11.66 8.32 -1.69
N GLY A 139 11.67 7.05 -2.10
CA GLY A 139 12.74 6.12 -1.73
C GLY A 139 12.62 4.74 -2.35
N ILE A 140 13.77 4.12 -2.61
CA ILE A 140 13.87 2.78 -3.17
C ILE A 140 14.71 1.92 -2.23
N LYS A 141 14.31 0.66 -2.03
CA LYS A 141 15.08 -0.33 -1.28
C LYS A 141 15.31 -1.57 -2.13
N LEU A 142 16.56 -1.99 -2.23
CA LEU A 142 16.98 -3.24 -2.85
C LEU A 142 17.56 -4.14 -1.76
N ASN A 143 16.96 -5.31 -1.53
CA ASN A 143 17.37 -6.21 -0.43
C ASN A 143 17.42 -5.49 0.94
N SER A 144 16.40 -4.68 1.23
CA SER A 144 16.29 -3.82 2.42
C SER A 144 17.35 -2.71 2.56
N LYS A 145 18.27 -2.55 1.60
CA LYS A 145 19.24 -1.45 1.57
C LYS A 145 18.69 -0.29 0.75
N PRO A 146 18.74 0.96 1.23
CA PRO A 146 18.30 2.11 0.46
C PRO A 146 19.22 2.32 -0.74
N VAL A 147 18.63 2.64 -1.89
CA VAL A 147 19.33 2.99 -3.14
C VAL A 147 18.65 4.21 -3.76
N ASP A 148 19.40 5.01 -4.52
CA ASP A 148 18.88 6.24 -5.15
C ASP A 148 18.23 5.94 -6.52
N GLU A 149 18.62 4.84 -7.16
CA GLU A 149 18.12 4.41 -8.47
C GLU A 149 18.12 2.89 -8.63
N VAL A 150 17.24 2.40 -9.51
CA VAL A 150 17.23 0.99 -9.95
C VAL A 150 16.84 0.89 -11.44
N PRO A 151 17.37 -0.08 -12.20
CA PRO A 151 16.85 -0.39 -13.52
C PRO A 151 15.36 -0.77 -13.48
N VAL A 152 14.57 -0.30 -14.45
CA VAL A 152 13.13 -0.64 -14.53
C VAL A 152 12.91 -2.15 -14.65
N SER A 153 13.85 -2.85 -15.30
CA SER A 153 13.83 -4.31 -15.46
C SER A 153 13.87 -5.09 -14.14
N ILE A 154 14.43 -4.52 -13.07
CA ILE A 154 14.49 -5.19 -11.76
C ILE A 154 13.31 -4.86 -10.85
N LEU A 155 12.41 -3.95 -11.24
CA LEU A 155 11.24 -3.59 -10.44
C LEU A 155 10.33 -4.80 -10.17
N SER A 156 10.22 -5.74 -11.11
CA SER A 156 9.42 -6.96 -10.94
C SER A 156 9.93 -7.88 -9.83
N GLU A 157 11.21 -7.76 -9.47
CA GLU A 157 11.86 -8.63 -8.51
C GLU A 157 11.29 -8.45 -7.09
N PRO A 158 11.09 -9.53 -6.33
CA PRO A 158 10.53 -9.47 -4.98
C PRO A 158 11.44 -8.74 -3.98
N ILE A 159 12.70 -8.51 -4.35
CA ILE A 159 13.71 -7.83 -3.53
C ILE A 159 13.62 -6.30 -3.58
N VAL A 160 12.83 -5.74 -4.50
CA VAL A 160 12.66 -4.29 -4.67
C VAL A 160 11.42 -3.82 -3.93
N GLN A 161 11.59 -2.81 -3.07
CA GLN A 161 10.50 -2.07 -2.44
C GLN A 161 10.60 -0.60 -2.81
N VAL A 162 9.46 0.00 -3.09
CA VAL A 162 9.33 1.36 -3.58
C VAL A 162 8.45 2.13 -2.63
N SER A 163 8.89 3.31 -2.20
CA SER A 163 8.12 4.23 -1.37
C SER A 163 7.86 5.53 -2.11
N TYR A 164 6.61 5.97 -2.16
CA TYR A 164 6.19 7.16 -2.91
C TYR A 164 5.17 7.98 -2.12
N GLN A 165 5.05 9.26 -2.48
CA GLN A 165 4.05 10.19 -1.94
C GLN A 165 3.03 10.54 -3.03
N LEU A 166 1.73 10.47 -2.72
CA LEU A 166 0.68 10.62 -3.74
C LEU A 166 0.60 12.07 -4.25
N PHE A 167 0.34 12.24 -5.55
CA PHE A 167 -0.11 13.50 -6.12
C PHE A 167 -1.62 13.67 -5.92
N SER A 168 -2.06 14.91 -5.71
CA SER A 168 -3.44 15.33 -5.98
C SER A 168 -3.62 15.54 -7.48
N LEU A 169 -4.72 15.06 -8.06
CA LEU A 169 -5.10 15.33 -9.43
C LEU A 169 -6.38 16.15 -9.48
N ARG A 170 -6.44 17.09 -10.43
CA ARG A 170 -7.64 17.85 -10.77
C ARG A 170 -7.80 17.99 -12.28
N PRO A 171 -9.03 18.22 -12.76
CA PRO A 171 -9.25 18.54 -14.17
C PRO A 171 -8.40 19.73 -14.62
N THR A 172 -7.85 19.64 -15.83
CA THR A 172 -7.07 20.72 -16.44
C THR A 172 -8.00 21.77 -17.03
N SER A 173 -7.67 23.05 -16.84
CA SER A 173 -8.38 24.15 -17.50
C SER A 173 -7.75 24.51 -18.85
N THR A 174 -8.50 25.13 -19.75
CA THR A 174 -7.99 25.60 -21.06
C THR A 174 -6.82 26.59 -20.92
N ALA A 175 -6.75 27.33 -19.82
CA ALA A 175 -5.64 28.25 -19.55
C ALA A 175 -4.32 27.50 -19.25
N GLU A 176 -4.41 26.27 -18.75
CA GLU A 176 -3.28 25.48 -18.27
C GLU A 176 -2.75 24.51 -19.32
N ASP A 177 -3.65 23.97 -20.15
CA ASP A 177 -3.30 23.28 -21.38
C ASP A 177 -4.09 23.88 -22.56
N PRO A 178 -3.55 24.91 -23.23
CA PRO A 178 -4.15 25.49 -24.42
C PRO A 178 -4.34 24.48 -25.56
N SER A 179 -3.56 23.39 -25.57
CA SER A 179 -3.69 22.34 -26.57
C SER A 179 -4.92 21.45 -26.34
N GLN A 180 -5.49 21.48 -25.13
CA GLN A 180 -6.61 20.64 -24.69
C GLN A 180 -6.36 19.13 -24.92
N LYS A 181 -5.09 18.72 -24.97
CA LYS A 181 -4.70 17.32 -25.14
C LYS A 181 -4.74 16.56 -23.82
N HIS A 182 -4.66 17.27 -22.70
CA HIS A 182 -4.61 16.70 -21.37
C HIS A 182 -5.77 17.26 -20.55
N ASP A 183 -6.60 16.37 -20.01
CA ASP A 183 -7.76 16.69 -19.20
C ASP A 183 -7.50 16.57 -17.70
N TRP A 184 -6.30 16.12 -17.30
CA TRP A 184 -5.87 16.07 -15.91
C TRP A 184 -4.51 16.71 -15.69
N ARG A 185 -4.31 17.24 -14.49
CA ARG A 185 -3.00 17.70 -14.05
C ARG A 185 -2.72 17.37 -12.59
N SER A 186 -1.43 17.28 -12.26
CA SER A 186 -1.01 17.26 -10.87
C SER A 186 -1.21 18.63 -10.21
N SER A 187 -1.53 18.62 -8.93
CA SER A 187 -1.49 19.80 -8.07
C SER A 187 -0.38 19.60 -7.04
N HIS A 188 -0.69 19.55 -5.76
CA HIS A 188 0.24 19.37 -4.67
C HIS A 188 0.41 17.89 -4.29
N LEU A 189 1.46 17.60 -3.52
CA LEU A 189 1.66 16.30 -2.90
C LEU A 189 0.72 16.13 -1.70
N LEU A 190 0.02 15.00 -1.65
CA LEU A 190 -0.83 14.62 -0.53
C LEU A 190 0.02 14.19 0.67
N PRO A 191 -0.44 14.38 1.92
CA PRO A 191 0.22 13.85 3.11
C PRO A 191 -0.04 12.34 3.27
N VAL A 192 0.05 11.59 2.18
CA VAL A 192 -0.17 10.15 2.09
C VAL A 192 1.04 9.54 1.39
N SER A 193 1.79 8.72 2.12
CA SER A 193 2.88 7.93 1.57
C SER A 193 2.53 6.45 1.58
N CYS A 194 3.03 5.74 0.58
CA CYS A 194 2.79 4.32 0.37
C CYS A 194 4.12 3.62 0.14
N THR A 195 4.24 2.39 0.64
CA THR A 195 5.38 1.50 0.34
C THR A 195 4.84 0.20 -0.23
N VAL A 196 5.31 -0.17 -1.42
CA VAL A 196 4.83 -1.34 -2.16
C VAL A 196 6.01 -2.11 -2.76
N PRO A 197 5.84 -3.42 -3.06
CA PRO A 197 6.76 -4.12 -3.95
C PRO A 197 6.93 -3.40 -5.30
N GLY A 198 8.14 -3.37 -5.84
CA GLY A 198 8.44 -2.66 -7.10
C GLY A 198 7.57 -3.09 -8.29
N ARG A 199 7.12 -4.35 -8.30
CA ARG A 199 6.25 -4.89 -9.36
C ARG A 199 4.90 -4.18 -9.51
N TYR A 200 4.42 -3.49 -8.47
CA TYR A 200 3.18 -2.70 -8.54
C TYR A 200 3.40 -1.25 -8.93
N VAL A 201 4.62 -0.90 -9.32
CA VAL A 201 4.98 0.44 -9.72
C VAL A 201 5.26 0.45 -11.22
N GLN A 202 4.70 1.45 -11.90
CA GLN A 202 4.98 1.76 -13.28
C GLN A 202 5.57 3.17 -13.34
N PRO A 203 6.81 3.34 -13.81
CA PRO A 203 7.35 4.66 -14.12
C PRO A 203 6.44 5.37 -15.12
N VAL A 204 6.23 6.67 -14.92
CA VAL A 204 5.45 7.51 -15.84
C VAL A 204 6.38 8.61 -16.34
N ASP A 205 6.25 8.97 -17.61
CA ASP A 205 6.95 10.11 -18.21
C ASP A 205 5.91 11.12 -18.70
N PRO A 206 5.30 11.89 -17.78
CA PRO A 206 4.23 12.81 -18.13
C PRO A 206 4.76 14.08 -18.79
N ALA A 207 3.92 14.72 -19.61
CA ALA A 207 4.22 16.05 -20.13
C ALA A 207 4.31 17.05 -18.96
N LEU A 208 5.36 17.87 -18.96
CA LEU A 208 5.58 18.91 -17.95
C LEU A 208 5.11 20.26 -18.47
N ALA A 209 4.21 20.91 -17.73
CA ALA A 209 3.81 22.29 -18.00
C ALA A 209 4.57 23.24 -17.08
N SER A 210 5.26 24.22 -17.69
CA SER A 210 6.05 25.25 -17.00
C SER A 210 5.69 26.68 -17.40
N HIS A 211 4.62 26.86 -18.19
CA HIS A 211 4.27 28.15 -18.79
C HIS A 211 3.71 29.18 -17.81
N LEU A 212 3.25 28.75 -16.63
CA LEU A 212 2.83 29.64 -15.56
C LEU A 212 4.04 29.96 -14.66
N LYS A 213 4.15 31.19 -14.15
CA LYS A 213 5.21 31.60 -13.21
C LYS A 213 5.21 30.80 -11.89
N THR A 214 4.18 30.00 -11.68
CA THR A 214 3.94 29.08 -10.56
C THR A 214 4.74 27.78 -10.73
N GLN A 215 4.80 26.99 -9.64
CA GLN A 215 5.43 25.68 -9.60
C GLN A 215 5.02 24.78 -10.80
N PRO A 216 5.97 24.06 -11.44
CA PRO A 216 5.66 23.21 -12.58
C PRO A 216 4.74 22.04 -12.16
N PHE A 217 3.90 21.59 -13.09
CA PHE A 217 2.98 20.48 -12.87
C PHE A 217 2.97 19.52 -14.06
N PHE A 218 2.57 18.28 -13.79
CA PHE A 218 2.44 17.23 -14.77
C PHE A 218 1.05 17.25 -15.40
N LEU A 219 0.99 16.99 -16.69
CA LEU A 219 -0.23 16.86 -17.47
C LEU A 219 -0.46 15.38 -17.83
N PHE A 220 -1.72 14.97 -17.78
CA PHE A 220 -2.14 13.60 -18.06
C PHE A 220 -3.42 13.58 -18.89
N ASP A 221 -3.54 12.56 -19.73
CA ASP A 221 -4.75 12.27 -20.49
C ASP A 221 -5.51 11.09 -19.86
N SER A 222 -6.84 11.20 -19.79
CA SER A 222 -7.70 10.16 -19.22
C SER A 222 -7.51 8.80 -19.87
N SER A 223 -7.35 8.73 -21.19
CA SER A 223 -7.17 7.45 -21.88
C SER A 223 -5.87 6.77 -21.47
N ALA A 224 -4.79 7.54 -21.30
CA ALA A 224 -3.51 7.04 -20.80
C ALA A 224 -3.63 6.53 -19.35
N LEU A 225 -4.31 7.27 -18.47
CA LEU A 225 -4.52 6.86 -17.07
C LEU A 225 -5.40 5.60 -16.97
N ILE A 226 -6.45 5.51 -17.79
CA ILE A 226 -7.32 4.33 -17.89
C ILE A 226 -6.51 3.10 -18.36
N ALA A 227 -5.70 3.26 -19.41
CA ALA A 227 -4.84 2.19 -19.94
C ALA A 227 -3.80 1.73 -18.91
N MET A 228 -3.20 2.67 -18.18
CA MET A 228 -2.24 2.39 -17.12
C MET A 228 -2.89 1.64 -15.94
N THR A 229 -4.11 2.01 -15.58
CA THR A 229 -4.91 1.28 -14.57
C THR A 229 -5.11 -0.18 -14.98
N ALA A 230 -5.45 -0.43 -16.24
CA ALA A 230 -5.61 -1.78 -16.78
C ALA A 230 -4.28 -2.56 -16.83
N SER A 231 -3.17 -1.94 -17.25
CA SER A 231 -1.86 -2.61 -17.27
C SER A 231 -1.38 -3.00 -15.86
N LEU A 232 -1.60 -2.15 -14.86
CA LEU A 232 -1.28 -2.45 -13.47
C LEU A 232 -2.13 -3.59 -12.89
N GLN A 233 -3.34 -3.81 -13.41
CA GLN A 233 -4.20 -4.93 -13.03
C GLN A 233 -3.52 -6.28 -13.29
N GLU A 234 -2.91 -6.44 -14.46
CA GLU A 234 -2.27 -7.69 -14.86
C GLU A 234 -1.12 -8.04 -13.89
N ARG A 235 -0.36 -7.04 -13.46
CA ARG A 235 0.69 -7.21 -12.45
C ARG A 235 0.13 -7.55 -11.08
N LEU A 236 -1.05 -7.01 -10.76
CA LEU A 236 -1.75 -7.34 -9.54
C LEU A 236 -2.22 -8.80 -9.51
N LEU A 237 -2.68 -9.33 -10.64
CA LEU A 237 -3.06 -10.75 -10.80
C LEU A 237 -1.89 -11.69 -10.49
N LEU A 238 -0.66 -11.30 -10.85
CA LEU A 238 0.55 -12.11 -10.59
C LEU A 238 1.07 -11.98 -9.15
N GLY A 239 0.92 -10.82 -8.52
CA GLY A 239 1.50 -10.53 -7.20
C GLY A 239 0.54 -10.69 -6.00
N GLY A 240 -0.77 -10.66 -6.24
CA GLY A 240 -1.82 -10.71 -5.22
C GLY A 240 -2.09 -9.34 -4.56
N ALA A 241 -3.37 -8.98 -4.44
CA ALA A 241 -3.82 -7.68 -3.91
C ALA A 241 -3.51 -7.43 -2.42
N GLN A 242 -3.10 -8.44 -1.68
CA GLN A 242 -2.76 -8.39 -0.24
C GLN A 242 -1.71 -7.34 0.13
N SER A 243 -0.88 -6.95 -0.85
CA SER A 243 0.25 -6.04 -0.65
C SER A 243 -0.05 -4.61 -1.11
N LEU A 244 -1.27 -4.33 -1.58
CA LEU A 244 -1.70 -2.97 -1.88
C LEU A 244 -1.90 -2.18 -0.58
N PRO A 245 -1.44 -0.92 -0.53
CA PRO A 245 -1.69 -0.07 0.61
C PRO A 245 -3.17 0.33 0.64
N THR A 246 -3.71 0.50 1.85
CA THR A 246 -5.07 1.00 2.03
C THR A 246 -5.03 2.49 2.36
N VAL A 247 -5.69 3.29 1.54
CA VAL A 247 -5.82 4.74 1.68
C VAL A 247 -7.27 5.04 2.08
N LYS A 248 -7.45 5.93 3.06
CA LYS A 248 -8.79 6.40 3.43
C LYS A 248 -9.30 7.37 2.38
N VAL A 249 -10.62 7.41 2.19
CA VAL A 249 -11.26 8.46 1.37
C VAL A 249 -10.94 9.83 1.94
N ARG A 250 -10.61 10.77 1.06
CA ARG A 250 -10.32 12.17 1.33
C ARG A 250 -10.99 13.05 0.26
N PRO A 251 -11.04 14.38 0.43
CA PRO A 251 -11.56 15.28 -0.61
C PRO A 251 -10.79 15.20 -1.93
N ASP A 252 -9.50 14.93 -1.82
CA ASP A 252 -8.48 14.91 -2.87
C ASP A 252 -8.15 13.49 -3.38
N PHE A 253 -8.69 12.44 -2.74
CA PHE A 253 -8.52 11.05 -3.19
C PHE A 253 -9.70 10.13 -2.75
N PRO A 254 -10.26 9.26 -3.61
CA PRO A 254 -9.87 9.00 -5.00
C PRO A 254 -10.06 10.24 -5.88
N TYR A 255 -9.34 10.30 -7.00
CA TYR A 255 -9.44 11.42 -7.93
C TYR A 255 -10.87 11.57 -8.44
N ARG A 256 -11.35 12.80 -8.61
CA ARG A 256 -12.73 13.08 -9.00
C ARG A 256 -12.80 14.01 -10.20
N GLU A 257 -13.71 13.71 -11.12
CA GLU A 257 -14.06 14.63 -12.19
C GLU A 257 -14.84 15.83 -11.63
N ALA A 258 -15.10 16.84 -12.46
CA ALA A 258 -15.83 18.05 -12.05
C ALA A 258 -17.22 17.77 -11.45
N ALA A 259 -17.89 16.69 -11.86
CA ALA A 259 -19.17 16.24 -11.30
C ALA A 259 -19.05 15.52 -9.94
N GLY A 260 -17.84 15.41 -9.38
CA GLY A 260 -17.58 14.80 -8.07
C GLY A 260 -17.52 13.27 -8.06
N LYS A 261 -17.69 12.61 -9.22
CA LYS A 261 -17.60 11.15 -9.33
C LYS A 261 -16.14 10.70 -9.30
N ALA A 262 -15.87 9.58 -8.62
CA ALA A 262 -14.54 9.02 -8.51
C ALA A 262 -14.07 8.38 -9.83
N CYS A 263 -12.85 8.68 -10.24
CA CYS A 263 -12.25 8.29 -11.51
C CYS A 263 -11.14 7.24 -11.31
N PHE A 264 -10.74 6.58 -12.40
CA PHE A 264 -9.62 5.62 -12.47
C PHE A 264 -9.75 4.45 -11.50
N MET A 265 -10.99 4.04 -11.25
CA MET A 265 -11.28 2.82 -10.52
C MET A 265 -10.93 1.63 -11.40
N LEU A 266 -10.19 0.68 -10.83
CA LEU A 266 -9.95 -0.61 -11.43
C LEU A 266 -11.27 -1.38 -11.51
N ALA A 267 -11.68 -1.69 -12.72
CA ALA A 267 -12.95 -2.28 -12.99
C ALA A 267 -12.92 -3.81 -12.90
N GLY A 268 -14.04 -4.37 -12.44
CA GLY A 268 -14.20 -5.80 -12.17
C GLY A 268 -14.59 -6.05 -10.72
N ARG A 269 -15.89 -6.25 -10.46
CA ARG A 269 -16.40 -6.69 -9.15
C ARG A 269 -15.76 -8.01 -8.67
N GLN A 270 -15.29 -8.83 -9.61
CA GLN A 270 -14.55 -10.07 -9.37
C GLN A 270 -13.08 -9.84 -9.01
N ALA A 271 -12.41 -8.83 -9.55
CA ALA A 271 -10.95 -8.71 -9.44
C ALA A 271 -10.49 -8.62 -7.98
N MET A 272 -11.15 -7.83 -7.13
CA MET A 272 -10.83 -7.76 -5.69
C MET A 272 -11.23 -9.03 -4.91
N ARG A 273 -12.35 -9.66 -5.27
CA ARG A 273 -12.87 -10.83 -4.54
C ARG A 273 -12.08 -12.09 -4.86
N ASP A 274 -11.60 -12.24 -6.09
CA ASP A 274 -10.90 -13.45 -6.54
C ASP A 274 -9.38 -13.37 -6.30
N LEU A 275 -8.81 -12.15 -6.21
CA LEU A 275 -7.37 -11.97 -6.04
C LEU A 275 -6.84 -12.45 -4.70
N VAL A 276 -7.65 -12.35 -3.66
CA VAL A 276 -7.41 -12.96 -2.35
C VAL A 276 -8.76 -13.10 -1.65
N ASP A 277 -9.66 -13.97 -2.13
CA ASP A 277 -10.75 -14.37 -1.25
C ASP A 277 -10.09 -15.16 -0.14
N HIS A 278 -9.96 -14.53 1.02
CA HIS A 278 -9.66 -15.26 2.23
C HIS A 278 -10.90 -16.13 2.47
N SER A 279 -10.94 -17.32 1.93
CA SER A 279 -12.07 -18.22 2.11
C SER A 279 -11.59 -19.54 2.71
N CYS A 280 -12.55 -20.28 3.25
CA CYS A 280 -12.28 -21.63 3.72
C CYS A 280 -12.32 -22.60 2.53
N PRO A 281 -11.20 -23.28 2.20
CA PRO A 281 -11.16 -24.24 1.09
C PRO A 281 -11.98 -25.51 1.36
N ASN A 282 -12.36 -25.76 2.61
CA ASN A 282 -13.04 -26.99 3.04
C ASN A 282 -14.54 -26.79 3.31
N CYS A 283 -15.08 -25.57 3.18
CA CYS A 283 -16.51 -25.33 3.36
C CYS A 283 -17.25 -25.34 2.01
N ILE A 284 -18.37 -26.05 1.96
CA ILE A 284 -19.32 -26.07 0.84
C ILE A 284 -20.71 -25.84 1.44
N PRO A 285 -21.37 -24.69 1.19
CA PRO A 285 -20.91 -23.57 0.36
C PRO A 285 -19.69 -22.84 0.94
N GLU A 286 -18.95 -22.16 0.06
CA GLU A 286 -17.73 -21.42 0.42
C GLU A 286 -18.01 -20.37 1.51
N VAL A 287 -17.18 -20.37 2.56
CA VAL A 287 -17.24 -19.38 3.63
C VAL A 287 -16.15 -18.34 3.43
N LYS A 288 -16.56 -17.11 3.14
CA LYS A 288 -15.67 -15.95 3.02
C LYS A 288 -15.27 -15.42 4.39
N PHE A 289 -13.99 -15.13 4.55
CA PHE A 289 -13.38 -14.55 5.73
C PHE A 289 -13.26 -13.04 5.60
N ASP A 290 -13.48 -12.38 6.73
CA ASP A 290 -13.16 -10.97 6.92
C ASP A 290 -11.76 -10.91 7.56
N SER A 291 -10.76 -10.47 6.80
CA SER A 291 -9.35 -10.42 7.25
C SER A 291 -9.12 -9.49 8.45
N SER A 292 -10.05 -8.57 8.71
CA SER A 292 -10.04 -7.72 9.92
C SER A 292 -10.42 -8.51 11.19
N LYS A 293 -11.03 -9.69 11.03
CA LYS A 293 -11.53 -10.54 12.12
C LYS A 293 -10.72 -11.82 12.26
N GLY A 294 -9.40 -11.70 12.37
CA GLY A 294 -8.46 -12.82 12.45
C GLY A 294 -8.84 -13.92 13.46
N GLN A 295 -9.36 -13.57 14.64
CA GLN A 295 -9.80 -14.55 15.64
C GLN A 295 -10.97 -15.41 15.16
N ARG A 296 -11.89 -14.86 14.36
CA ARG A 296 -13.01 -15.64 13.79
C ARG A 296 -12.51 -16.62 12.73
N ILE A 297 -11.48 -16.24 11.97
CA ILE A 297 -10.82 -17.10 10.99
C ILE A 297 -10.15 -18.27 11.71
N LEU A 298 -9.38 -17.97 12.77
CA LEU A 298 -8.78 -19.01 13.62
C LEU A 298 -9.81 -19.98 14.20
N ALA A 299 -10.95 -19.46 14.68
CA ALA A 299 -12.01 -20.30 15.20
C ALA A 299 -12.65 -21.17 14.11
N HIS A 300 -12.91 -20.59 12.94
CA HIS A 300 -13.46 -21.34 11.82
C HIS A 300 -12.52 -22.46 11.37
N VAL A 301 -11.27 -22.14 11.06
CA VAL A 301 -10.27 -23.11 10.59
C VAL A 301 -9.90 -24.11 11.69
N GLY A 302 -9.76 -23.65 12.93
CA GLY A 302 -9.55 -24.53 14.08
C GLY A 302 -10.68 -25.53 14.29
N SER A 303 -11.92 -25.15 13.97
CA SER A 303 -13.06 -26.07 14.05
C SER A 303 -12.99 -27.19 13.01
N HIS A 304 -12.45 -26.91 11.81
CA HIS A 304 -12.13 -27.95 10.84
C HIS A 304 -11.08 -28.92 11.41
N ILE A 305 -9.95 -28.41 11.91
CA ILE A 305 -8.87 -29.25 12.47
C ILE A 305 -9.37 -30.19 13.58
N LEU A 306 -10.33 -29.74 14.41
CA LEU A 306 -10.84 -30.55 15.51
C LEU A 306 -11.99 -31.49 15.14
N HIS A 307 -12.85 -31.11 14.18
CA HIS A 307 -14.16 -31.74 14.00
C HIS A 307 -14.48 -32.15 12.55
N ASP A 308 -13.65 -31.78 11.58
CA ASP A 308 -13.79 -32.21 10.20
C ASP A 308 -13.04 -33.52 9.97
N PRO A 309 -13.74 -34.65 9.75
CA PRO A 309 -13.09 -35.94 9.53
C PRO A 309 -12.26 -35.99 8.26
N SER A 310 -12.43 -35.07 7.31
CA SER A 310 -11.62 -35.03 6.08
C SER A 310 -10.26 -34.36 6.28
N VAL A 311 -10.01 -33.75 7.44
CA VAL A 311 -8.74 -33.06 7.73
C VAL A 311 -7.78 -34.02 8.42
N ASP A 312 -6.76 -34.44 7.69
CA ASP A 312 -5.66 -35.22 8.26
C ASP A 312 -4.75 -34.34 9.12
N ARG A 313 -4.76 -34.59 10.43
CA ARG A 313 -3.99 -33.85 11.43
C ARG A 313 -2.51 -34.24 11.47
N ASP A 314 -2.16 -35.42 10.97
CA ASP A 314 -0.79 -35.93 10.94
C ASP A 314 0.07 -35.23 9.87
N LEU A 315 -0.59 -34.47 8.99
CA LEU A 315 0.04 -33.56 8.02
C LEU A 315 0.25 -32.14 8.59
N GLU A 316 -0.07 -31.92 9.87
CA GLU A 316 0.07 -30.63 10.56
C GLU A 316 -0.55 -29.45 9.79
N PRO A 317 -1.85 -29.51 9.45
CA PRO A 317 -2.50 -28.51 8.61
C PRO A 317 -2.45 -27.11 9.22
N CYS A 318 -2.20 -26.10 8.40
CA CYS A 318 -2.12 -24.72 8.86
C CYS A 318 -3.44 -24.23 9.46
N GLY A 319 -3.39 -23.63 10.66
CA GLY A 319 -4.54 -23.05 11.36
C GLY A 319 -5.19 -21.82 10.72
N LEU A 320 -4.78 -21.42 9.51
CA LEU A 320 -5.38 -20.33 8.73
C LEU A 320 -5.88 -20.74 7.34
N CYS A 321 -5.32 -21.80 6.74
CA CYS A 321 -5.67 -22.22 5.37
C CYS A 321 -5.73 -23.73 5.16
N LEU A 322 -5.56 -24.54 6.20
CA LEU A 322 -5.57 -26.01 6.19
C LEU A 322 -4.53 -26.69 5.28
N ARG A 323 -3.69 -25.95 4.54
CA ARG A 323 -2.59 -26.54 3.77
C ARG A 323 -1.60 -27.23 4.72
N PRO A 324 -1.10 -28.43 4.38
CA PRO A 324 -0.23 -29.21 5.24
C PRO A 324 1.17 -28.59 5.37
N ALA A 325 1.91 -28.98 6.40
CA ALA A 325 3.35 -28.73 6.47
C ALA A 325 4.10 -29.70 5.53
N PRO A 326 5.20 -29.28 4.86
CA PRO A 326 5.86 -27.98 4.92
C PRO A 326 5.33 -26.96 3.90
N ILE A 327 4.23 -27.24 3.18
CA ILE A 327 3.71 -26.38 2.11
C ILE A 327 3.33 -24.99 2.65
N CYS A 328 2.71 -24.95 3.83
CA CYS A 328 2.38 -23.70 4.51
C CYS A 328 3.08 -23.62 5.87
N GLN A 329 4.05 -22.72 5.99
CA GLN A 329 4.83 -22.52 7.22
C GLN A 329 4.54 -21.15 7.82
N VAL A 330 4.41 -21.15 9.15
CA VAL A 330 4.18 -19.95 9.95
C VAL A 330 5.39 -19.76 10.85
N PHE A 331 5.97 -18.57 10.84
CA PHE A 331 7.06 -18.20 11.72
C PHE A 331 6.57 -17.19 12.75
N LEU A 332 7.19 -17.20 13.92
CA LEU A 332 6.90 -16.24 14.98
C LEU A 332 8.07 -15.29 15.17
N THR A 333 7.72 -14.06 15.53
CA THR A 333 8.67 -13.03 15.97
C THR A 333 8.16 -12.44 17.29
N LYS A 334 9.07 -11.88 18.09
CA LYS A 334 8.72 -11.17 19.32
C LYS A 334 8.71 -9.67 19.04
N ASP A 335 7.75 -8.97 19.64
CA ASP A 335 7.80 -7.51 19.69
C ASP A 335 9.05 -7.03 20.46
N LYS A 336 9.40 -5.75 20.30
CA LYS A 336 10.58 -5.16 20.97
C LYS A 336 10.46 -5.28 22.49
N GLY A 337 11.59 -5.59 23.15
CA GLY A 337 11.71 -5.70 24.61
C GLY A 337 11.67 -7.13 25.14
N SER A 338 12.20 -7.36 26.34
CA SER A 338 12.28 -8.69 26.97
C SER A 338 10.91 -9.32 27.25
N LYS A 339 9.86 -8.50 27.36
CA LYS A 339 8.47 -8.90 27.56
C LYS A 339 7.61 -8.75 26.30
N GLY A 340 8.23 -8.67 25.12
CA GLY A 340 7.52 -8.54 23.85
C GLY A 340 6.57 -9.72 23.62
N ASN A 341 5.34 -9.42 23.19
CA ASN A 341 4.37 -10.45 22.83
C ASN A 341 4.84 -11.20 21.58
N LEU A 342 4.48 -12.48 21.48
CA LEU A 342 4.64 -13.23 20.24
C LEU A 342 3.64 -12.71 19.20
N ARG A 343 4.07 -12.68 17.94
CA ARG A 343 3.22 -12.42 16.79
C ARG A 343 3.70 -13.23 15.59
N VAL A 344 2.80 -13.47 14.65
CA VAL A 344 3.16 -14.08 13.36
C VAL A 344 4.11 -13.13 12.61
N ASP A 345 5.23 -13.66 12.14
CA ASP A 345 6.13 -12.97 11.23
C ASP A 345 5.50 -12.97 9.83
N MET A 346 4.81 -11.88 9.50
CA MET A 346 4.09 -11.72 8.25
C MET A 346 5.02 -11.71 7.03
N THR A 347 6.31 -11.39 7.22
CA THR A 347 7.30 -11.34 6.16
C THR A 347 7.86 -12.73 5.86
N LYS A 348 8.17 -13.50 6.91
CA LYS A 348 8.77 -14.84 6.78
C LYS A 348 7.75 -15.95 6.54
N SER A 349 6.50 -15.79 7.00
CA SER A 349 5.46 -16.83 6.87
C SER A 349 4.91 -16.93 5.45
N SER A 350 4.59 -18.13 4.98
CA SER A 350 4.14 -18.39 3.59
C SER A 350 2.62 -18.55 3.42
N CYS A 351 1.84 -18.43 4.49
CA CYS A 351 0.39 -18.68 4.42
C CYS A 351 -0.34 -17.71 3.47
N PRO A 352 -1.23 -18.18 2.58
CA PRO A 352 -2.05 -17.29 1.74
C PRO A 352 -3.09 -16.51 2.55
N ASN A 353 -3.57 -17.09 3.66
CA ASN A 353 -4.54 -16.48 4.58
C ASN A 353 -3.86 -15.79 5.77
N ARG A 354 -2.74 -15.11 5.54
CA ARG A 354 -2.04 -14.31 6.56
C ARG A 354 -2.94 -13.20 7.07
N VAL A 355 -3.42 -13.34 8.30
CA VAL A 355 -4.27 -12.35 8.97
C VAL A 355 -3.68 -11.92 10.30
N LYS A 356 -3.93 -10.67 10.69
CA LYS A 356 -3.49 -10.14 11.98
C LYS A 356 -4.50 -10.56 13.06
N PHE A 357 -4.01 -11.05 14.19
CA PHE A 357 -4.81 -11.30 15.39
C PHE A 357 -3.96 -11.04 16.63
N SER A 358 -4.62 -10.76 17.77
CA SER A 358 -3.94 -10.60 19.05
C SER A 358 -3.54 -11.97 19.59
N TYR A 359 -2.25 -12.29 19.57
CA TYR A 359 -1.74 -13.59 20.00
C TYR A 359 -2.13 -13.92 21.44
N GLY A 360 -1.93 -12.99 22.38
CA GLY A 360 -2.23 -13.21 23.80
C GLY A 360 -3.72 -13.46 24.07
N THR A 361 -4.60 -12.84 23.26
CA THR A 361 -6.05 -13.10 23.31
C THR A 361 -6.37 -14.45 22.69
N ALA A 362 -5.81 -14.73 21.51
CA ALA A 362 -6.05 -15.97 20.77
C ALA A 362 -5.42 -17.21 21.43
N ALA A 363 -4.45 -17.06 22.32
CA ALA A 363 -3.87 -18.17 23.08
C ALA A 363 -4.78 -18.65 24.23
N LYS A 364 -5.85 -17.91 24.55
CA LYS A 364 -6.80 -18.20 25.63
C LYS A 364 -8.17 -18.47 25.04
N SER A 365 -8.76 -19.61 25.40
CA SER A 365 -10.16 -19.90 25.07
C SER A 365 -11.08 -19.13 26.02
N THR A 366 -12.01 -18.35 25.46
CA THR A 366 -13.05 -17.62 26.21
C THR A 366 -14.41 -17.80 25.53
N SER A 367 -15.50 -17.36 26.18
CA SER A 367 -16.84 -17.39 25.56
C SER A 367 -16.95 -16.55 24.29
N SER A 368 -16.23 -15.43 24.19
CA SER A 368 -16.23 -14.57 23.01
C SER A 368 -15.23 -14.99 21.93
N SER A 369 -14.21 -15.78 22.29
CA SER A 369 -13.18 -16.30 21.39
C SER A 369 -12.82 -17.73 21.82
N PRO A 370 -13.61 -18.75 21.43
CA PRO A 370 -13.45 -20.09 21.97
C PRO A 370 -12.19 -20.80 21.48
N CYS A 371 -11.59 -20.37 20.37
CA CYS A 371 -10.43 -21.02 19.78
C CYS A 371 -9.11 -20.56 20.42
N SER A 372 -8.31 -21.50 20.94
CA SER A 372 -6.95 -21.29 21.40
C SER A 372 -5.87 -21.74 20.41
N ASN A 373 -6.26 -22.06 19.17
CA ASN A 373 -5.37 -22.56 18.12
C ASN A 373 -4.44 -21.46 17.61
N VAL A 374 -3.30 -21.28 18.26
CA VAL A 374 -2.23 -20.36 17.86
C VAL A 374 -0.97 -21.14 17.45
N PRO A 375 -0.12 -20.58 16.58
CA PRO A 375 1.20 -21.15 16.34
C PRO A 375 2.06 -21.04 17.61
N ILE A 376 2.77 -22.10 17.98
CA ILE A 376 3.65 -22.19 19.16
C ILE A 376 5.04 -22.67 18.74
N HIS A 377 6.08 -22.28 19.50
CA HIS A 377 7.41 -22.85 19.32
C HIS A 377 7.49 -24.24 19.94
N CYS A 378 7.96 -25.22 19.17
CA CYS A 378 8.34 -26.52 19.74
C CYS A 378 9.70 -26.37 20.45
N PRO A 379 9.82 -26.73 21.75
CA PRO A 379 11.06 -26.59 22.52
C PRO A 379 12.18 -27.55 22.07
N LEU A 380 11.85 -28.57 21.27
CA LEU A 380 12.79 -29.57 20.76
C LEU A 380 13.25 -29.29 19.32
N CYS A 381 12.56 -28.39 18.61
CA CYS A 381 12.96 -27.98 17.28
C CYS A 381 14.11 -26.95 17.34
N PRO A 382 14.97 -26.87 16.31
CA PRO A 382 16.02 -25.86 16.24
C PRO A 382 15.48 -24.42 16.35
N THR A 383 16.26 -23.53 16.94
CA THR A 383 15.93 -22.10 17.02
C THR A 383 15.67 -21.53 15.63
N GLY A 384 14.51 -20.89 15.44
CA GLY A 384 14.11 -20.29 14.16
C GLY A 384 13.36 -21.23 13.21
N ALA A 385 13.11 -22.48 13.62
CA ALA A 385 12.19 -23.39 12.93
C ALA A 385 10.77 -22.81 12.82
N ALA A 386 9.98 -23.36 11.88
CA ALA A 386 8.58 -23.01 11.73
C ALA A 386 7.80 -23.36 13.02
N ALA A 387 6.83 -22.53 13.36
CA ALA A 387 5.95 -22.74 14.49
C ALA A 387 4.90 -23.82 14.18
N VAL A 388 4.50 -24.54 15.22
CA VAL A 388 3.51 -25.63 15.15
C VAL A 388 2.17 -25.08 15.65
N TRP A 389 1.08 -25.32 14.94
CA TRP A 389 -0.24 -24.93 15.45
C TRP A 389 -0.62 -25.76 16.68
N ARG A 390 -1.14 -25.12 17.74
CA ARG A 390 -1.49 -25.78 19.01
C ARG A 390 -2.26 -27.08 18.81
N TYR A 391 -3.29 -27.10 17.96
CA TYR A 391 -4.11 -28.29 17.75
C TYR A 391 -3.36 -29.44 17.04
N ASN A 392 -2.22 -29.16 16.40
CA ASN A 392 -1.37 -30.15 15.75
C ASN A 392 -0.18 -30.57 16.62
N GLY A 393 0.00 -29.99 17.82
CA GLY A 393 1.18 -30.23 18.66
C GLY A 393 1.40 -31.71 18.97
N ARG A 394 0.35 -32.48 19.27
CA ARG A 394 0.49 -33.93 19.49
C ARG A 394 1.06 -34.65 18.26
N ALA A 395 0.48 -34.42 17.09
CA ALA A 395 0.90 -35.05 15.83
C ALA A 395 2.35 -34.70 15.50
N HIS A 396 2.71 -33.42 15.66
CA HIS A 396 4.07 -32.95 15.50
C HIS A 396 5.08 -33.70 16.39
N PHE A 397 4.81 -33.81 17.69
CA PHE A 397 5.70 -34.51 18.62
C PHE A 397 5.79 -36.00 18.30
N THR A 398 4.68 -36.66 17.96
CA THR A 398 4.69 -38.08 17.57
C THR A 398 5.54 -38.32 16.31
N ARG A 399 5.47 -37.41 15.33
CA ARG A 399 6.17 -37.55 14.05
C ARG A 399 7.63 -37.15 14.12
N HIS A 400 7.93 -36.01 14.73
CA HIS A 400 9.27 -35.39 14.70
C HIS A 400 10.10 -35.66 15.95
N HIS A 401 9.47 -36.07 17.05
CA HIS A 401 10.13 -36.34 18.33
C HIS A 401 9.68 -37.69 18.94
N PRO A 402 9.73 -38.82 18.19
CA PRO A 402 9.14 -40.09 18.60
C PRO A 402 9.78 -40.70 19.86
N SER A 403 11.01 -40.32 20.19
CA SER A 403 11.73 -40.79 21.37
C SER A 403 11.36 -40.06 22.66
N VAL A 404 10.56 -38.99 22.58
CA VAL A 404 10.24 -38.15 23.73
C VAL A 404 8.90 -38.54 24.35
N ALA A 405 8.87 -38.64 25.69
CA ALA A 405 7.64 -38.87 26.43
C ALA A 405 6.66 -37.70 26.22
N LEU A 406 5.54 -37.97 25.56
CA LEU A 406 4.55 -36.95 25.18
C LEU A 406 3.93 -36.23 26.38
N ASP A 407 3.80 -36.91 27.53
CA ASP A 407 3.17 -36.32 28.72
C ASP A 407 3.94 -35.11 29.26
N THR A 408 5.26 -35.03 29.03
CA THR A 408 6.10 -33.89 29.43
C THR A 408 5.70 -32.57 28.75
N TYR A 409 5.08 -32.65 27.57
CA TYR A 409 4.76 -31.47 26.74
C TYR A 409 3.26 -31.34 26.45
N LYS A 410 2.44 -32.18 27.09
CA LYS A 410 1.01 -32.30 26.83
C LYS A 410 0.25 -30.99 27.03
N ASP A 411 0.70 -30.15 27.95
CA ASP A 411 0.15 -28.82 28.22
C ASP A 411 0.19 -27.91 26.98
N LEU A 412 1.20 -28.07 26.11
CA LEU A 412 1.37 -27.25 24.90
C LEU A 412 0.22 -27.41 23.90
N TRP A 413 -0.47 -28.56 23.85
CA TRP A 413 -1.56 -28.83 22.90
C TRP A 413 -2.86 -29.28 23.57
N THR A 414 -2.93 -29.29 24.90
CA THR A 414 -4.16 -29.66 25.59
C THR A 414 -5.26 -28.65 25.27
N VAL A 415 -6.39 -29.16 24.79
CA VAL A 415 -7.62 -28.39 24.53
C VAL A 415 -8.55 -28.57 25.72
N SER A 416 -9.02 -27.48 26.30
CA SER A 416 -9.93 -27.56 27.46
C SER A 416 -11.28 -28.16 27.08
N ARG A 417 -12.01 -28.76 28.03
CA ARG A 417 -13.38 -29.27 27.77
C ARG A 417 -14.32 -28.16 27.29
N PHE A 418 -14.18 -26.97 27.87
CA PHE A 418 -14.93 -25.78 27.46
C PHE A 418 -14.67 -25.45 25.99
N GLU A 419 -13.40 -25.31 25.62
CA GLU A 419 -12.97 -25.02 24.25
C GLU A 419 -13.48 -26.07 23.26
N ALA A 420 -13.29 -27.36 23.55
CA ALA A 420 -13.76 -28.44 22.68
C ALA A 420 -15.27 -28.36 22.44
N ARG A 421 -16.06 -28.04 23.48
CA ARG A 421 -17.51 -27.88 23.35
C ARG A 421 -17.88 -26.69 22.48
N GLU A 422 -17.28 -25.52 22.71
CA GLU A 422 -17.58 -24.31 21.95
C GLU A 422 -17.11 -24.42 20.50
N MET A 423 -15.95 -25.03 20.25
CA MET A 423 -15.45 -25.28 18.88
C MET A 423 -16.33 -26.25 18.10
N ALA A 424 -16.96 -27.23 18.77
CA ALA A 424 -17.98 -28.07 18.15
C ALA A 424 -19.23 -27.26 17.75
N MET A 425 -19.58 -26.21 18.50
CA MET A 425 -20.66 -25.29 18.10
C MET A 425 -20.24 -24.41 16.92
N VAL A 426 -19.00 -23.94 16.87
CA VAL A 426 -18.45 -23.21 15.71
C VAL A 426 -18.53 -24.10 14.46
N TRP A 427 -18.12 -25.36 14.56
CA TRP A 427 -18.19 -26.34 13.48
C TRP A 427 -19.61 -26.52 12.93
N LYS A 428 -20.59 -26.73 13.83
CA LYS A 428 -22.01 -26.89 13.46
C LYS A 428 -22.58 -25.63 12.78
N ASN A 429 -22.14 -24.45 13.21
CA ASN A 429 -22.61 -23.16 12.72
C ASN A 429 -21.71 -22.54 11.65
N ARG A 430 -20.74 -23.28 11.08
CA ARG A 430 -19.68 -22.70 10.24
C ARG A 430 -20.17 -21.94 9.00
N HIS A 431 -21.32 -22.32 8.46
CA HIS A 431 -21.95 -21.65 7.31
C HIS A 431 -22.88 -20.48 7.70
N ARG A 432 -23.18 -20.32 9.00
CA ARG A 432 -24.00 -19.21 9.47
C ARG A 432 -23.15 -17.95 9.54
N GLN A 433 -23.22 -17.13 8.49
CA GLN A 433 -22.69 -15.77 8.52
C GLN A 433 -23.60 -14.95 9.45
N PRO A 434 -23.11 -14.40 10.57
CA PRO A 434 -23.88 -13.42 11.30
C PRO A 434 -24.08 -12.24 10.37
N GLU A 435 -25.33 -11.94 10.05
CA GLU A 435 -25.70 -10.75 9.30
C GLU A 435 -25.29 -9.55 10.14
N SER A 436 -24.11 -9.01 9.86
CA SER A 436 -23.77 -7.70 10.39
C SER A 436 -24.77 -6.74 9.74
N ARG A 437 -25.56 -6.04 10.55
CA ARG A 437 -26.29 -4.85 10.09
C ARG A 437 -25.26 -3.85 9.59
N LYS A 438 -24.90 -3.93 8.31
CA LYS A 438 -24.04 -2.94 7.67
C LYS A 438 -24.88 -1.68 7.61
N LYS A 439 -24.45 -0.63 8.33
CA LYS A 439 -24.93 0.71 8.02
C LYS A 439 -24.66 0.92 6.52
N PRO A 440 -25.63 1.42 5.73
CA PRO A 440 -25.38 1.70 4.33
C PRO A 440 -24.19 2.66 4.27
N ALA A 441 -23.05 2.14 3.84
CA ALA A 441 -21.88 2.98 3.59
C ALA A 441 -22.27 3.89 2.42
N GLU A 442 -22.02 5.19 2.59
CA GLU A 442 -22.20 6.14 1.51
C GLU A 442 -21.38 5.65 0.32
N THR A 443 -22.08 5.20 -0.71
CA THR A 443 -21.44 4.49 -1.81
C THR A 443 -20.76 5.52 -2.68
N LEU A 444 -19.44 5.47 -2.77
CA LEU A 444 -18.69 6.29 -3.72
C LEU A 444 -19.29 6.17 -5.12
N SER A 445 -19.86 7.26 -5.64
CA SER A 445 -20.29 7.34 -7.02
C SER A 445 -19.07 7.28 -7.94
N ILE A 446 -19.05 6.32 -8.86
CA ILE A 446 -17.94 6.08 -9.78
C ILE A 446 -18.26 6.71 -11.14
N SER A 447 -17.26 7.30 -11.79
CA SER A 447 -17.37 7.78 -13.17
C SER A 447 -17.21 6.61 -14.14
N ASP A 448 -18.27 6.31 -14.89
CA ASP A 448 -18.24 5.26 -15.93
C ASP A 448 -17.24 5.60 -17.05
N ALA A 449 -17.08 6.90 -17.36
CA ALA A 449 -16.17 7.40 -18.39
C ALA A 449 -14.69 7.23 -18.03
N HIS A 450 -14.37 7.14 -16.75
CA HIS A 450 -12.99 7.01 -16.26
C HIS A 450 -12.72 5.64 -15.60
N SER A 451 -13.53 4.64 -15.91
CA SER A 451 -13.34 3.28 -15.40
C SER A 451 -12.49 2.45 -16.37
N SER A 452 -11.62 1.58 -15.83
CA SER A 452 -10.82 0.67 -16.67
C SER A 452 -11.64 -0.33 -17.49
N ASN A 453 -12.95 -0.44 -17.23
CA ASN A 453 -13.91 -1.21 -18.05
C ASN A 453 -13.86 -0.80 -19.52
N LEU A 454 -13.55 0.46 -19.83
CA LEU A 454 -13.49 0.94 -21.21
C LEU A 454 -12.30 0.38 -21.97
N ALA A 455 -11.13 0.24 -21.32
CA ALA A 455 -9.94 -0.31 -21.94
C ALA A 455 -10.14 -1.78 -22.37
N SER A 456 -10.77 -2.59 -21.52
CA SER A 456 -10.99 -4.01 -21.81
C SER A 456 -11.95 -4.23 -22.99
N ARG A 457 -12.87 -3.29 -23.25
CA ARG A 457 -13.81 -3.39 -24.39
C ARG A 457 -13.13 -3.10 -25.73
N SER A 458 -12.21 -2.15 -25.76
CA SER A 458 -11.51 -1.77 -27.00
C SER A 458 -10.56 -2.87 -27.50
N VAL A 459 -9.94 -3.63 -26.59
CA VAL A 459 -9.07 -4.77 -26.97
C VAL A 459 -9.91 -5.95 -27.50
N ALA A 460 -11.08 -6.21 -26.92
CA ALA A 460 -11.95 -7.31 -27.36
C ALA A 460 -12.50 -7.13 -28.78
N LEU A 461 -12.67 -5.89 -29.25
CA LEU A 461 -13.13 -5.60 -30.62
C LEU A 461 -12.06 -5.79 -31.70
N LEU A 462 -10.77 -5.80 -31.33
CA LEU A 462 -9.66 -6.05 -32.27
C LEU A 462 -9.30 -7.54 -32.42
N ILE A 463 -9.86 -8.42 -31.57
CA ILE A 463 -9.60 -9.87 -31.59
C ILE A 463 -10.82 -10.65 -32.14
N TYR A 464 -11.68 -10.01 -32.94
CA TYR A 464 -12.57 -10.76 -33.84
C TYR A 464 -11.84 -10.97 -35.17
N PRO A 465 -11.48 -12.22 -35.55
CA PRO A 465 -10.95 -12.47 -36.87
C PRO A 465 -12.03 -12.10 -37.89
N LEU A 466 -11.70 -11.18 -38.79
CA LEU A 466 -12.40 -11.02 -40.06
C LEU A 466 -12.50 -12.43 -40.68
N HIS A 467 -13.68 -13.04 -40.58
CA HIS A 467 -14.02 -14.24 -41.33
C HIS A 467 -13.96 -13.83 -42.80
N VAL A 468 -12.83 -14.15 -43.45
CA VAL A 468 -12.66 -14.05 -44.88
C VAL A 468 -13.65 -15.04 -45.50
N GLY A 469 -14.66 -14.49 -46.17
CA GLY A 469 -15.63 -15.26 -46.92
C GLY A 469 -14.94 -16.12 -47.97
N SER A 470 -15.22 -17.41 -47.95
CA SER A 470 -14.89 -18.34 -49.03
C SER A 470 -15.63 -17.92 -50.30
N ASN A 471 -14.88 -17.51 -51.32
CA ASN A 471 -15.41 -17.40 -52.67
C ASN A 471 -15.68 -18.82 -53.21
N HIS A 472 -16.95 -19.09 -53.48
CA HIS A 472 -17.38 -20.10 -54.43
C HIS A 472 -16.91 -19.69 -55.83
N VAL A 473 -16.19 -20.57 -56.52
CA VAL A 473 -16.09 -20.55 -57.98
C VAL A 473 -16.65 -21.89 -58.47
N VAL A 474 -17.63 -21.78 -59.37
CA VAL A 474 -18.24 -22.85 -60.16
C VAL A 474 -17.35 -23.19 -61.34
#